data_AF-A0A7K4BIV4-F1
#
_entry.id   AF-A0A7K4BIV4-F1
#
_cell.length_a   1.000
_cell.length_b   1.000
_cell.length_c   1.000
_cell.angle_alpha   90.00
_cell.angle_beta   90.00
_cell.angle_gamma   90.00
#
_symmetry.space_group_name_H-M   'P 1'
#
loop_
_entity.id
_entity.type
_entity.pdbx_description
1 polymer ?
#
loop_
_entity_poly.entity_id
_entity_poly.type
_entity_poly.pdbx_seq_one_letter_code
_entity_poly.pdbx_strand_id
1 'polypeptide(L)'
;MAGVKVYTTESCPYCRMVIAFLEKHGVGYETVDVGKDRGAAREMIQISGQRGVPVTIFGDEVIVGFDAKRLRELFANLAAGGVYDVVIVGAGPAGLTAAVYCARKLLKTVIVSESIGGQAAWSWAIENYMGFRMITGEDLVRKFEEQVRGFDVSLELDSIQEVRKEGDIFIARAVSGNTYRCRAIILASGKYPRTLGLPDEDRLMGRGVSVCSTCDGPIFRDRPVAVVGGGNAAIQTAIEMVKIASSVALIARRSLKCDEIYVERAVEMGVRIFPHSEVSALHGDQALTGITVRDRKTGMEKILGVEGLFLEIGRVPNTEFLGDLVTLNDLGEIIVDENNHAKTPGVFAAGDATCIRGKQIIIASGEGAKAALAAHEYLLREDLSRIPIPAAL
;
A
#
# COMPACT_ATOMS: atom_id res chain seq x y z
N MET A 1 35.57 7.08 -9.50
CA MET A 1 34.61 5.96 -9.64
C MET A 1 35.11 5.07 -10.76
N ALA A 2 35.24 3.76 -10.55
CA ALA A 2 35.65 2.85 -11.61
C ALA A 2 34.56 2.87 -12.71
N GLY A 3 34.92 3.28 -13.93
CA GLY A 3 33.98 3.38 -15.04
C GLY A 3 33.54 1.99 -15.52
N VAL A 4 32.26 1.81 -15.83
CA VAL A 4 31.76 0.58 -16.45
C VAL A 4 32.33 0.47 -17.86
N LYS A 5 33.02 -0.62 -18.19
CA LYS A 5 33.53 -0.87 -19.55
C LYS A 5 32.71 -1.98 -20.20
N VAL A 6 32.22 -1.74 -21.41
CA VAL A 6 31.45 -2.74 -22.19
C VAL A 6 32.19 -3.05 -23.48
N TYR A 7 32.66 -4.28 -23.63
CA TYR A 7 33.21 -4.77 -24.88
C TYR A 7 32.08 -5.15 -25.84
N THR A 8 32.14 -4.65 -27.06
CA THR A 8 31.06 -4.72 -28.05
C THR A 8 31.58 -5.02 -29.45
N THR A 9 30.66 -5.26 -30.38
CA THR A 9 30.89 -5.20 -31.83
C THR A 9 29.70 -4.52 -32.50
N GLU A 10 29.88 -3.93 -33.69
CA GLU A 10 28.84 -3.17 -34.39
C GLU A 10 27.54 -3.95 -34.64
N SER A 11 27.64 -5.27 -34.86
CA SER A 11 26.51 -6.12 -35.25
C SER A 11 25.84 -6.86 -34.08
N CYS A 12 26.32 -6.66 -32.85
CA CYS A 12 25.89 -7.42 -31.68
C CYS A 12 24.58 -6.88 -31.06
N PRO A 13 23.45 -7.62 -31.15
CA PRO A 13 22.18 -7.17 -30.59
C PRO A 13 22.18 -7.10 -29.06
N TYR A 14 22.84 -8.07 -28.40
CA TYR A 14 22.93 -8.10 -26.94
C TYR A 14 23.79 -6.96 -26.36
N CYS A 15 24.77 -6.48 -27.13
CA CYS A 15 25.58 -5.32 -26.76
C CYS A 15 24.72 -4.06 -26.66
N ARG A 16 23.78 -3.87 -27.61
CA ARG A 16 22.80 -2.79 -27.55
C ARG A 16 21.85 -2.93 -26.35
N MET A 17 21.50 -4.16 -25.97
CA MET A 17 20.66 -4.39 -24.79
C MET A 17 21.37 -4.02 -23.48
N VAL A 18 22.66 -4.35 -23.35
CA VAL A 18 23.49 -3.90 -22.21
C VAL A 18 23.56 -2.38 -22.15
N ILE A 19 23.87 -1.73 -23.28
CA ILE A 19 23.95 -0.27 -23.36
C ILE A 19 22.62 0.38 -22.97
N ALA A 20 21.50 -0.05 -23.57
CA ALA A 20 20.18 0.48 -23.26
C ALA A 20 19.80 0.26 -21.78
N PHE A 21 20.23 -0.86 -21.18
CA PHE A 21 20.06 -1.09 -19.75
C PHE A 21 20.84 -0.06 -18.91
N LEU A 22 22.12 0.13 -19.20
CA LEU A 22 22.97 1.07 -18.46
C LEU A 22 22.46 2.51 -18.57
N GLU A 23 22.04 2.92 -19.78
CA GLU A 23 21.41 4.22 -20.03
C GLU A 23 20.12 4.39 -19.24
N LYS A 24 19.23 3.39 -19.28
CA LYS A 24 17.97 3.40 -18.52
C LYS A 24 18.21 3.60 -17.02
N HIS A 25 19.29 3.06 -16.48
CA HIS A 25 19.61 3.13 -15.05
C HIS A 25 20.60 4.26 -14.71
N GLY A 26 20.91 5.16 -15.65
CA GLY A 26 21.78 6.32 -15.42
C GLY A 26 23.23 5.94 -15.08
N VAL A 27 23.69 4.76 -15.52
CA VAL A 27 25.04 4.26 -15.24
C VAL A 27 25.99 4.75 -16.34
N GLY A 28 27.01 5.53 -15.98
CA GLY A 28 28.05 5.96 -16.92
C GLY A 28 28.90 4.78 -17.40
N TYR A 29 29.14 4.70 -18.72
CA TYR A 29 29.86 3.59 -19.33
C TYR A 29 30.79 4.04 -20.48
N GLU A 30 31.77 3.20 -20.79
CA GLU A 30 32.63 3.29 -21.97
C GLU A 30 32.45 2.02 -22.82
N THR A 31 32.30 2.19 -24.14
CA THR A 31 32.23 1.06 -25.08
C THR A 31 33.55 0.85 -25.80
N VAL A 32 34.00 -0.40 -25.88
CA VAL A 32 35.19 -0.79 -26.64
C VAL A 32 34.80 -1.78 -27.73
N ASP A 33 35.03 -1.41 -29.00
CA ASP A 33 34.71 -2.27 -30.15
C ASP A 33 35.86 -3.24 -30.45
N VAL A 34 35.71 -4.49 -30.02
CA VAL A 34 36.73 -5.55 -30.22
C VAL A 34 36.78 -6.06 -31.65
N GLY A 35 35.79 -5.72 -32.49
CA GLY A 35 35.81 -6.02 -33.92
C GLY A 35 36.83 -5.17 -34.67
N LYS A 36 37.14 -3.98 -34.14
CA LYS A 36 38.09 -3.02 -34.73
C LYS A 36 39.44 -3.00 -34.01
N ASP A 37 39.47 -3.41 -32.74
CA ASP A 37 40.69 -3.45 -31.93
C ASP A 37 41.05 -4.87 -31.46
N ARG A 38 42.08 -5.44 -32.10
CA ARG A 38 42.60 -6.77 -31.76
C ARG A 38 43.32 -6.82 -30.40
N GLY A 39 43.83 -5.70 -29.90
CA GLY A 39 44.42 -5.59 -28.57
C GLY A 39 43.34 -5.70 -27.50
N ALA A 40 42.28 -4.91 -27.65
CA ALA A 40 41.10 -4.97 -26.78
C ALA A 40 40.42 -6.35 -26.81
N ALA A 41 40.38 -7.01 -27.96
CA ALA A 41 39.85 -8.37 -28.08
C ALA A 41 40.64 -9.38 -27.21
N ARG A 42 41.99 -9.26 -27.18
CA ARG A 42 42.83 -10.13 -26.35
C ARG A 42 42.68 -9.83 -24.86
N GLU A 43 42.60 -8.56 -24.50
CA GLU A 43 42.33 -8.12 -23.12
C GLU A 43 40.99 -8.69 -22.62
N MET A 44 39.92 -8.53 -23.40
CA MET A 44 38.59 -9.07 -23.08
C MET A 44 38.63 -10.58 -22.84
N ILE A 45 39.31 -11.34 -23.72
CA ILE A 45 39.46 -12.79 -23.58
C ILE A 45 40.23 -13.16 -22.31
N GLN A 46 41.29 -12.42 -21.98
CA GLN A 46 42.08 -12.67 -20.78
C GLN A 46 41.27 -12.44 -19.50
N ILE A 47 40.46 -11.39 -19.47
CA ILE A 47 39.68 -11.03 -18.28
C ILE A 47 38.45 -11.92 -18.10
N SER A 48 37.73 -12.22 -19.18
CA SER A 48 36.43 -12.92 -19.10
C SER A 48 36.50 -14.42 -19.42
N GLY A 49 37.61 -14.89 -20.01
CA GLY A 49 37.69 -16.23 -20.60
C GLY A 49 36.83 -16.41 -21.85
N GLN A 50 36.15 -15.36 -22.32
CA GLN A 50 35.18 -15.44 -23.40
C GLN A 50 35.69 -14.81 -24.69
N ARG A 51 35.30 -15.41 -25.82
CA ARG A 51 35.61 -14.90 -27.17
C ARG A 51 34.48 -14.09 -27.78
N GLY A 52 33.30 -14.10 -27.16
CA GLY A 52 32.11 -13.40 -27.64
C GLY A 52 31.82 -12.13 -26.84
N VAL A 53 31.03 -11.24 -27.43
CA VAL A 53 30.50 -10.01 -26.82
C VAL A 53 28.98 -10.13 -26.59
N PRO A 54 28.37 -9.35 -25.67
CA PRO A 54 29.00 -8.34 -24.81
C PRO A 54 29.74 -8.95 -23.62
N VAL A 55 30.76 -8.23 -23.15
CA VAL A 55 31.38 -8.45 -21.83
C VAL A 55 31.39 -7.11 -21.10
N THR A 56 30.76 -7.06 -19.92
CA THR A 56 30.71 -5.86 -19.08
C THR A 56 31.64 -6.03 -17.88
N ILE A 57 32.51 -5.06 -17.66
CA ILE A 57 33.41 -4.99 -16.52
C ILE A 57 33.03 -3.82 -15.64
N PHE A 58 32.91 -4.06 -14.33
CA PHE A 58 32.74 -3.04 -13.31
C PHE A 58 33.52 -3.41 -12.04
N GLY A 59 34.63 -2.73 -11.76
CA GLY A 59 35.55 -3.14 -10.71
C GLY A 59 36.10 -4.54 -10.99
N ASP A 60 35.94 -5.45 -10.04
CA ASP A 60 36.35 -6.87 -10.17
C ASP A 60 35.25 -7.76 -10.78
N GLU A 61 34.07 -7.20 -11.08
CA GLU A 61 32.92 -7.95 -11.59
C GLU A 61 32.96 -8.03 -13.11
N VAL A 62 32.79 -9.25 -13.63
CA VAL A 62 32.77 -9.56 -15.06
C VAL A 62 31.45 -10.23 -15.40
N ILE A 63 30.66 -9.58 -16.24
CA ILE A 63 29.38 -10.10 -16.73
C ILE A 63 29.54 -10.48 -18.19
N VAL A 64 29.25 -11.73 -18.50
CA VAL A 64 29.30 -12.26 -19.86
C VAL A 64 27.89 -12.28 -20.44
N GLY A 65 27.72 -11.72 -21.63
CA GLY A 65 26.43 -11.62 -22.29
C GLY A 65 25.52 -10.56 -21.66
N PHE A 66 24.25 -10.58 -22.05
CA PHE A 66 23.23 -9.73 -21.46
C PHE A 66 22.51 -10.47 -20.33
N ASP A 67 23.00 -10.29 -19.09
CA ASP A 67 22.34 -10.80 -17.88
C ASP A 67 21.64 -9.64 -17.14
N ALA A 68 20.37 -9.43 -17.48
CA ALA A 68 19.56 -8.36 -16.87
C ALA A 68 19.39 -8.51 -15.35
N LYS A 69 19.51 -9.72 -14.79
CA LYS A 69 19.39 -9.93 -13.35
C LYS A 69 20.67 -9.49 -12.65
N ARG A 70 21.83 -9.94 -13.14
CA ARG A 70 23.14 -9.57 -12.59
C ARG A 70 23.43 -8.08 -12.76
N LEU A 71 23.04 -7.50 -13.90
CA LEU A 71 23.12 -6.05 -14.13
C LEU A 71 22.25 -5.27 -13.13
N ARG A 72 21.04 -5.75 -12.81
CA ARG A 72 20.21 -5.15 -11.76
C ARG A 72 20.85 -5.29 -10.39
N GLU A 73 21.37 -6.46 -10.02
CA GLU A 73 22.04 -6.65 -8.72
C GLU A 73 23.23 -5.70 -8.54
N LEU A 74 24.06 -5.53 -9.58
CA LEU A 74 25.26 -4.70 -9.53
C LEU A 74 24.97 -3.20 -9.57
N PHE A 75 23.92 -2.79 -10.28
CA PHE A 75 23.61 -1.37 -10.49
C PHE A 75 22.35 -0.89 -9.75
N ALA A 76 21.67 -1.75 -8.98
CA ALA A 76 20.51 -1.38 -8.14
C ALA A 76 20.85 -0.25 -7.16
N ASN A 77 22.08 -0.21 -6.64
CA ASN A 77 22.51 0.80 -5.69
C ASN A 77 22.81 2.18 -6.30
N LEU A 78 22.84 2.31 -7.64
CA LEU A 78 23.02 3.61 -8.32
C LEU A 78 21.70 4.36 -8.55
N ALA A 79 20.55 3.68 -8.46
CA ALA A 79 19.24 4.34 -8.52
C ALA A 79 18.92 5.17 -7.25
N ALA A 80 19.58 4.86 -6.13
CA ALA A 80 19.40 5.52 -4.84
C ALA A 80 19.98 6.97 -4.77
N GLY A 81 20.68 7.42 -5.82
CA GLY A 81 21.28 8.76 -5.88
C GLY A 81 20.40 9.86 -6.48
N GLY A 82 19.25 9.52 -7.06
CA GLY A 82 18.39 10.48 -7.77
C GLY A 82 17.23 11.02 -6.93
N VAL A 83 16.84 12.27 -7.17
CA VAL A 83 15.60 12.84 -6.65
C VAL A 83 14.42 12.34 -7.50
N TYR A 84 13.38 11.80 -6.87
CA TYR A 84 12.11 11.45 -7.48
C TYR A 84 11.24 12.70 -7.65
N ASP A 85 10.37 12.72 -8.65
CA ASP A 85 9.33 13.73 -8.71
C ASP A 85 8.32 13.49 -7.59
N VAL A 86 7.91 12.22 -7.43
CA VAL A 86 6.93 11.80 -6.42
C VAL A 86 7.37 10.51 -5.72
N VAL A 87 7.36 10.53 -4.38
CA VAL A 87 7.37 9.30 -3.56
C VAL A 87 5.95 9.04 -3.08
N ILE A 88 5.48 7.80 -3.24
CA ILE A 88 4.17 7.34 -2.77
C ILE A 88 4.42 6.40 -1.60
N VAL A 89 3.86 6.73 -0.43
CA VAL A 89 3.98 5.92 0.79
C VAL A 89 2.73 5.06 0.94
N GLY A 90 2.86 3.77 0.66
CA GLY A 90 1.78 2.78 0.71
C GLY A 90 1.33 2.29 -0.66
N ALA A 91 1.20 0.97 -0.81
CA ALA A 91 0.82 0.29 -2.06
C ALA A 91 -0.59 -0.33 -1.99
N GLY A 92 -1.52 0.33 -1.28
CA GLY A 92 -2.96 0.02 -1.35
C GLY A 92 -3.64 0.60 -2.60
N PRO A 93 -4.98 0.51 -2.71
CA PRO A 93 -5.74 1.06 -3.83
C PRO A 93 -5.43 2.52 -4.15
N ALA A 94 -5.29 3.37 -3.14
CA ALA A 94 -4.94 4.78 -3.30
C ALA A 94 -3.55 4.96 -3.91
N GLY A 95 -2.52 4.32 -3.35
CA GLY A 95 -1.14 4.47 -3.80
C GLY A 95 -0.90 3.86 -5.19
N LEU A 96 -1.44 2.67 -5.46
CA LEU A 96 -1.35 2.04 -6.79
C LEU A 96 -2.05 2.87 -7.86
N THR A 97 -3.22 3.45 -7.54
CA THR A 97 -3.91 4.36 -8.49
C THR A 97 -3.12 5.64 -8.70
N ALA A 98 -2.59 6.25 -7.63
CA ALA A 98 -1.75 7.44 -7.72
C ALA A 98 -0.52 7.20 -8.62
N ALA A 99 0.13 6.05 -8.48
CA ALA A 99 1.29 5.68 -9.29
C ALA A 99 1.00 5.62 -10.79
N VAL A 100 -0.14 5.02 -11.18
CA VAL A 100 -0.58 5.01 -12.59
C VAL A 100 -0.75 6.44 -13.12
N TYR A 101 -1.35 7.32 -12.34
CA TYR A 101 -1.55 8.72 -12.76
C TYR A 101 -0.25 9.50 -12.84
N CYS A 102 0.66 9.34 -11.87
CA CYS A 102 1.99 9.93 -11.91
C CYS A 102 2.79 9.46 -13.13
N ALA A 103 2.79 8.15 -13.42
CA ALA A 103 3.47 7.59 -14.59
C ALA A 103 2.93 8.14 -15.91
N ARG A 104 1.60 8.29 -16.02
CA ARG A 104 0.95 8.88 -17.21
C ARG A 104 1.24 10.36 -17.40
N LYS A 105 1.69 11.04 -16.33
CA LYS A 105 2.22 12.40 -16.37
C LYS A 105 3.73 12.46 -16.55
N LEU A 106 4.37 11.32 -16.82
CA LEU A 106 5.82 11.18 -17.02
C LEU A 106 6.64 11.62 -15.80
N LEU A 107 6.07 11.46 -14.59
CA LEU A 107 6.76 11.75 -13.33
C LEU A 107 7.61 10.55 -12.90
N LYS A 108 8.87 10.79 -12.56
CA LYS A 108 9.75 9.80 -11.95
C LYS A 108 9.23 9.44 -10.56
N THR A 109 8.67 8.24 -10.42
CA THR A 109 7.87 7.85 -9.26
C THR A 109 8.37 6.56 -8.62
N VAL A 110 8.37 6.52 -7.29
CA VAL A 110 8.57 5.28 -6.51
C VAL A 110 7.44 5.10 -5.51
N ILE A 111 6.96 3.87 -5.38
CA ILE A 111 6.07 3.43 -4.30
C ILE A 111 6.91 2.70 -3.26
N VAL A 112 6.75 3.04 -1.98
CA VAL A 112 7.38 2.35 -0.86
C VAL A 112 6.29 1.84 0.08
N SER A 113 6.25 0.53 0.32
CA SER A 113 5.19 -0.11 1.12
C SER A 113 5.62 -1.44 1.71
N GLU A 114 5.16 -1.76 2.93
CA GLU A 114 5.42 -3.05 3.59
C GLU A 114 4.82 -4.24 2.83
N SER A 115 3.70 -4.00 2.15
CA SER A 115 2.97 -4.98 1.36
C SER A 115 2.25 -4.32 0.19
N ILE A 116 1.89 -5.13 -0.80
CA ILE A 116 1.10 -4.71 -1.96
C ILE A 116 -0.38 -5.05 -1.71
N GLY A 117 -1.28 -4.13 -2.02
CA GLY A 117 -2.73 -4.29 -1.93
C GLY A 117 -3.37 -3.73 -0.67
N GLY A 118 -2.63 -3.68 0.44
CA GLY A 118 -3.17 -3.26 1.73
C GLY A 118 -4.42 -4.08 2.13
N GLN A 119 -5.37 -3.45 2.83
CA GLN A 119 -6.58 -4.13 3.31
C GLN A 119 -7.45 -4.72 2.19
N ALA A 120 -7.37 -4.19 0.97
CA ALA A 120 -8.19 -4.71 -0.15
C ALA A 120 -7.88 -6.18 -0.43
N ALA A 121 -6.63 -6.62 -0.22
CA ALA A 121 -6.22 -8.00 -0.43
C ALA A 121 -6.89 -8.99 0.54
N TRP A 122 -7.37 -8.54 1.70
CA TRP A 122 -7.97 -9.39 2.73
C TRP A 122 -9.43 -9.77 2.44
N SER A 123 -10.07 -9.05 1.52
CA SER A 123 -11.48 -9.26 1.22
C SER A 123 -11.68 -10.55 0.42
N TRP A 124 -12.58 -11.41 0.89
CA TRP A 124 -12.90 -12.66 0.20
C TRP A 124 -13.69 -12.42 -1.08
N ALA A 125 -14.65 -11.49 -1.05
CA ALA A 125 -15.50 -11.15 -2.18
C ALA A 125 -15.79 -9.65 -2.18
N ILE A 126 -15.51 -9.00 -3.30
CA ILE A 126 -15.75 -7.58 -3.55
C ILE A 126 -16.82 -7.48 -4.63
N GLU A 127 -18.00 -6.98 -4.27
CA GLU A 127 -19.15 -6.82 -5.17
C GLU A 127 -19.49 -5.35 -5.44
N ASN A 128 -18.72 -4.42 -4.87
CA ASN A 128 -18.97 -2.98 -4.90
C ASN A 128 -17.88 -2.17 -5.64
N TYR A 129 -17.01 -2.84 -6.41
CA TYR A 129 -16.03 -2.19 -7.28
C TYR A 129 -16.51 -2.20 -8.73
N MET A 130 -16.89 -1.04 -9.25
CA MET A 130 -17.43 -0.90 -10.60
C MET A 130 -16.47 -1.46 -11.66
N GLY A 131 -17.02 -2.27 -12.57
CA GLY A 131 -16.26 -3.02 -13.57
C GLY A 131 -16.18 -4.52 -13.28
N PHE A 132 -16.47 -4.93 -12.04
CA PHE A 132 -16.59 -6.34 -11.65
C PHE A 132 -17.95 -6.59 -11.02
N ARG A 133 -18.61 -7.69 -11.40
CA ARG A 133 -19.79 -8.15 -10.67
C ARG A 133 -19.40 -8.71 -9.30
N MET A 134 -18.33 -9.50 -9.27
CA MET A 134 -17.66 -10.00 -8.07
C MET A 134 -16.20 -10.26 -8.44
N ILE A 135 -15.27 -9.93 -7.54
CA ILE A 135 -13.84 -10.26 -7.64
C ILE A 135 -13.29 -10.50 -6.23
N THR A 136 -12.29 -11.37 -6.08
CA THR A 136 -11.60 -11.52 -4.79
C THR A 136 -10.68 -10.31 -4.55
N GLY A 137 -10.37 -10.04 -3.28
CA GLY A 137 -9.40 -9.00 -2.91
C GLY A 137 -8.03 -9.20 -3.56
N GLU A 138 -7.53 -10.43 -3.49
CA GLU A 138 -6.25 -10.83 -4.10
C GLU A 138 -6.24 -10.60 -5.62
N ASP A 139 -7.28 -11.02 -6.34
CA ASP A 139 -7.36 -10.86 -7.79
C ASP A 139 -7.48 -9.38 -8.20
N LEU A 140 -8.22 -8.58 -7.43
CA LEU A 140 -8.34 -7.14 -7.69
C LEU A 140 -6.99 -6.43 -7.51
N VAL A 141 -6.29 -6.71 -6.41
CA VAL A 141 -4.96 -6.15 -6.14
C VAL A 141 -3.96 -6.60 -7.20
N ARG A 142 -3.97 -7.88 -7.58
CA ARG A 142 -3.10 -8.39 -8.65
C ARG A 142 -3.29 -7.63 -9.95
N LYS A 143 -4.53 -7.31 -10.32
CA LYS A 143 -4.83 -6.48 -11.50
C LYS A 143 -4.30 -5.04 -11.37
N PHE A 144 -4.38 -4.43 -10.19
CA PHE A 144 -3.80 -3.10 -9.97
C PHE A 144 -2.27 -3.13 -10.05
N GLU A 145 -1.65 -4.15 -9.45
CA GLU A 145 -0.20 -4.34 -9.50
C GLU A 145 0.28 -4.58 -10.94
N GLU A 146 -0.37 -5.46 -11.69
CA GLU A 146 -0.11 -5.69 -13.13
C GLU A 146 -0.15 -4.39 -13.93
N GLN A 147 -1.14 -3.53 -13.66
CA GLN A 147 -1.25 -2.23 -14.31
C GLN A 147 -0.09 -1.29 -13.96
N VAL A 148 0.29 -1.20 -12.68
CA VAL A 148 1.43 -0.38 -12.24
C VAL A 148 2.74 -0.87 -12.84
N ARG A 149 2.97 -2.19 -12.86
CA ARG A 149 4.18 -2.81 -13.44
C ARG A 149 4.30 -2.63 -14.95
N GLY A 150 3.21 -2.27 -15.63
CA GLY A 150 3.23 -1.86 -17.03
C GLY A 150 3.87 -0.49 -17.29
N PHE A 151 4.14 0.29 -16.24
CA PHE A 151 4.78 1.61 -16.31
C PHE A 151 6.19 1.58 -15.70
N ASP A 152 6.97 2.63 -15.98
CA ASP A 152 8.29 2.84 -15.36
C ASP A 152 8.14 3.45 -13.94
N VAL A 153 7.55 2.66 -13.05
CA VAL A 153 7.37 3.00 -11.62
C VAL A 153 8.10 1.96 -10.79
N SER A 154 8.99 2.42 -9.91
CA SER A 154 9.63 1.55 -8.93
C SER A 154 8.65 1.19 -7.81
N LEU A 155 8.64 -0.07 -7.39
CA LEU A 155 7.86 -0.53 -6.24
C LEU A 155 8.82 -1.25 -5.30
N GLU A 156 9.06 -0.63 -4.14
CA GLU A 156 9.98 -1.11 -3.12
C GLU A 156 9.21 -1.65 -1.92
N LEU A 157 9.53 -2.88 -1.52
CA LEU A 157 8.98 -3.50 -0.32
C LEU A 157 9.78 -3.07 0.91
N ASP A 158 9.31 -2.04 1.59
CA ASP A 158 9.95 -1.41 2.73
C ASP A 158 8.93 -0.55 3.51
N SER A 159 9.26 -0.13 4.73
CA SER A 159 8.38 0.71 5.55
C SER A 159 8.99 2.08 5.76
N ILE A 160 8.23 3.16 5.54
CA ILE A 160 8.67 4.51 5.85
C ILE A 160 8.45 4.81 7.33
N GLN A 161 9.53 5.15 8.03
CA GLN A 161 9.51 5.45 9.47
C GLN A 161 9.64 6.94 9.80
N GLU A 162 10.09 7.75 8.85
CA GLU A 162 10.24 9.20 9.02
C GLU A 162 10.08 9.87 7.65
N VAL A 163 9.30 10.95 7.60
CA VAL A 163 9.31 11.90 6.49
C VAL A 163 9.62 13.28 7.03
N ARG A 164 10.54 13.99 6.37
CA ARG A 164 10.84 15.39 6.67
C ARG A 164 11.07 16.21 5.42
N LYS A 165 10.95 17.52 5.55
CA LYS A 165 11.28 18.48 4.49
C LYS A 165 12.68 19.04 4.71
N GLU A 166 13.51 19.05 3.68
CA GLU A 166 14.84 19.66 3.65
C GLU A 166 14.93 20.60 2.44
N GLY A 167 14.83 21.91 2.67
CA GLY A 167 14.75 22.89 1.59
C GLY A 167 13.51 22.67 0.73
N ASP A 168 13.73 22.50 -0.58
CA ASP A 168 12.66 22.30 -1.58
C ASP A 168 12.35 20.82 -1.87
N ILE A 169 12.97 19.90 -1.11
CA ILE A 169 12.74 18.46 -1.26
C ILE A 169 12.28 17.82 0.05
N PHE A 170 11.69 16.64 -0.08
CA PHE A 170 11.32 15.76 1.01
C PHE A 170 12.26 14.57 1.07
N ILE A 171 12.54 14.12 2.29
CA ILE A 171 13.33 12.95 2.56
C ILE A 171 12.44 11.97 3.33
N ALA A 172 12.18 10.82 2.71
CA ALA A 172 11.49 9.70 3.33
C ALA A 172 12.52 8.61 3.68
N ARG A 173 12.68 8.34 4.97
CA ARG A 173 13.60 7.30 5.47
C ARG A 173 12.82 6.04 5.77
N ALA A 174 13.33 4.93 5.27
CA ALA A 174 12.76 3.62 5.49
C ALA A 174 13.43 2.88 6.65
N VAL A 175 12.75 1.85 7.16
CA VAL A 175 13.22 1.00 8.27
C VAL A 175 14.51 0.26 7.88
N SER A 176 14.66 -0.13 6.61
CA SER A 176 15.90 -0.74 6.10
C SER A 176 17.13 0.17 6.16
N GLY A 177 16.95 1.47 6.38
CA GLY A 177 17.98 2.50 6.25
C GLY A 177 18.00 3.18 4.88
N ASN A 178 17.24 2.67 3.90
CA ASN A 178 17.09 3.32 2.60
C ASN A 178 16.49 4.72 2.74
N THR A 179 16.90 5.63 1.87
CA THR A 179 16.45 7.03 1.89
C THR A 179 16.00 7.45 0.50
N TYR A 180 14.75 7.88 0.41
CA TYR A 180 14.13 8.35 -0.83
C TYR A 180 14.00 9.88 -0.78
N ARG A 181 14.57 10.56 -1.78
CA ARG A 181 14.47 12.02 -1.94
C ARG A 181 13.42 12.33 -2.99
N CYS A 182 12.52 13.26 -2.74
CA CYS A 182 11.49 13.63 -3.70
C CYS A 182 11.07 15.10 -3.65
N ARG A 183 10.49 15.60 -4.74
CA ARG A 183 9.97 16.98 -4.81
C ARG A 183 8.54 17.09 -4.27
N ALA A 184 7.76 16.02 -4.37
CA ALA A 184 6.45 15.88 -3.76
C ALA A 184 6.27 14.49 -3.14
N ILE A 185 5.38 14.37 -2.16
CA ILE A 185 5.07 13.10 -1.50
C ILE A 185 3.56 12.87 -1.43
N ILE A 186 3.13 11.63 -1.71
CA ILE A 186 1.74 11.19 -1.57
C ILE A 186 1.67 10.15 -0.45
N LEU A 187 0.96 10.50 0.62
CA LEU A 187 0.76 9.68 1.81
C LEU A 187 -0.50 8.83 1.63
N ALA A 188 -0.33 7.55 1.32
CA ALA A 188 -1.39 6.57 1.06
C ALA A 188 -1.27 5.35 1.99
N SER A 189 -0.85 5.58 3.23
CA SER A 189 -0.51 4.55 4.22
C SER A 189 -1.72 3.80 4.81
N GLY A 190 -2.94 4.29 4.55
CA GLY A 190 -4.18 3.66 4.99
C GLY A 190 -4.40 3.64 6.51
N LYS A 191 -5.15 2.64 6.96
CA LYS A 191 -5.47 2.38 8.37
C LYS A 191 -5.19 0.92 8.68
N TYR A 192 -5.18 0.56 9.95
CA TYR A 192 -5.36 -0.83 10.40
C TYR A 192 -6.61 -0.94 11.27
N PRO A 193 -7.46 -1.96 11.05
CA PRO A 193 -8.54 -2.25 11.98
C PRO A 193 -7.95 -2.74 13.31
N ARG A 194 -8.59 -2.40 14.42
CA ARG A 194 -8.29 -3.07 15.68
C ARG A 194 -8.84 -4.49 15.62
N THR A 195 -8.04 -5.44 16.10
CA THR A 195 -8.40 -6.84 16.20
C THR A 195 -8.73 -7.22 17.64
N LEU A 196 -9.33 -8.39 17.84
CA LEU A 196 -9.60 -8.97 19.16
C LEU A 196 -8.34 -9.56 19.79
N GLY A 197 -7.34 -9.92 18.99
CA GLY A 197 -6.10 -10.57 19.41
C GLY A 197 -6.32 -12.02 19.81
N LEU A 198 -7.31 -12.69 19.20
CA LEU A 198 -7.66 -14.07 19.49
C LEU A 198 -6.94 -15.04 18.54
N PRO A 199 -6.70 -16.29 18.99
CA PRO A 199 -6.36 -17.36 18.07
C PRO A 199 -7.40 -17.46 16.95
N ASP A 200 -6.95 -17.87 15.76
CA ASP A 200 -7.78 -18.07 14.57
C ASP A 200 -8.41 -16.81 13.95
N GLU A 201 -8.25 -15.63 14.55
CA GLU A 201 -8.82 -14.39 14.02
C GLU A 201 -8.29 -14.06 12.62
N ASP A 202 -6.97 -14.14 12.42
CA ASP A 202 -6.34 -13.90 11.12
C ASP A 202 -6.78 -14.94 10.07
N ARG A 203 -6.95 -16.20 10.49
CA ARG A 203 -7.39 -17.30 9.62
C ARG A 203 -8.84 -17.13 9.16
N LEU A 204 -9.69 -16.61 10.03
CA LEU A 204 -11.11 -16.41 9.80
C LEU A 204 -11.44 -15.03 9.24
N MET A 205 -10.46 -14.14 9.12
CA MET A 205 -10.60 -12.82 8.48
C MET A 205 -11.03 -12.99 7.02
N GLY A 206 -12.11 -12.30 6.62
CA GLY A 206 -12.76 -12.46 5.32
C GLY A 206 -13.56 -13.77 5.17
N ARG A 207 -13.50 -14.68 6.14
CA ARG A 207 -14.20 -15.99 6.14
C ARG A 207 -15.20 -16.09 7.28
N GLY A 208 -15.91 -14.99 7.54
CA GLY A 208 -16.88 -14.87 8.62
C GLY A 208 -16.50 -13.79 9.64
N VAL A 209 -15.22 -13.49 9.82
CA VAL A 209 -14.78 -12.28 10.55
C VAL A 209 -14.60 -11.14 9.55
N SER A 210 -15.22 -10.00 9.81
CA SER A 210 -15.19 -8.82 8.96
C SER A 210 -14.91 -7.55 9.76
N VAL A 211 -14.25 -6.58 9.12
CA VAL A 211 -14.00 -5.23 9.65
C VAL A 211 -14.78 -4.16 8.87
N CYS A 212 -15.65 -4.57 7.95
CA CYS A 212 -16.45 -3.69 7.10
C CYS A 212 -17.86 -4.26 6.88
N SER A 213 -18.82 -3.79 7.66
CA SER A 213 -20.23 -4.15 7.52
C SER A 213 -20.83 -3.74 6.18
N THR A 214 -20.48 -2.56 5.66
CA THR A 214 -20.93 -2.10 4.34
C THR A 214 -20.46 -3.00 3.20
N CYS A 215 -19.27 -3.60 3.33
CA CYS A 215 -18.66 -4.45 2.32
C CYS A 215 -19.30 -5.85 2.34
N ASP A 216 -19.30 -6.49 3.51
CA ASP A 216 -19.61 -7.91 3.63
C ASP A 216 -21.03 -8.18 4.12
N GLY A 217 -21.73 -7.18 4.66
CA GLY A 217 -23.09 -7.30 5.18
C GLY A 217 -24.05 -8.05 4.27
N PRO A 218 -24.17 -7.70 2.97
CA PRO A 218 -25.04 -8.39 2.01
C PRO A 218 -24.81 -9.90 1.89
N ILE A 219 -23.58 -10.38 2.13
CA ILE A 219 -23.19 -11.80 2.06
C ILE A 219 -23.89 -12.60 3.17
N PHE A 220 -24.20 -11.96 4.30
CA PHE A 220 -24.82 -12.58 5.47
C PHE A 220 -26.36 -12.51 5.46
N ARG A 221 -26.98 -12.38 4.28
CA ARG A 221 -28.43 -12.41 4.16
C ARG A 221 -29.00 -13.69 4.78
N ASP A 222 -30.01 -13.52 5.64
CA ASP A 222 -30.71 -14.58 6.37
C ASP A 222 -29.81 -15.43 7.30
N ARG A 223 -28.58 -14.99 7.58
CA ARG A 223 -27.63 -15.70 8.47
C ARG A 223 -27.50 -15.01 9.82
N PRO A 224 -27.18 -15.74 10.92
CA PRO A 224 -26.97 -15.13 12.23
C PRO A 224 -25.63 -14.42 12.29
N VAL A 225 -25.61 -13.19 12.83
CA VAL A 225 -24.40 -12.37 12.93
C VAL A 225 -24.21 -11.77 14.31
N ALA A 226 -22.96 -11.45 14.64
CA ALA A 226 -22.58 -10.66 15.79
C ALA A 226 -21.79 -9.41 15.37
N VAL A 227 -21.95 -8.33 16.11
CA VAL A 227 -21.19 -7.09 15.99
C VAL A 227 -20.46 -6.87 17.31
N VAL A 228 -19.16 -6.59 17.25
CA VAL A 228 -18.34 -6.30 18.42
C VAL A 228 -18.03 -4.81 18.45
N GLY A 229 -18.40 -4.16 19.54
CA GLY A 229 -18.17 -2.74 19.74
C GLY A 229 -19.21 -2.12 20.66
N GLY A 230 -18.85 -0.98 21.27
CA GLY A 230 -19.72 -0.29 22.22
C GLY A 230 -19.98 1.17 21.89
N GLY A 231 -19.60 1.63 20.69
CA GLY A 231 -19.81 3.01 20.24
C GLY A 231 -20.85 3.10 19.11
N ASN A 232 -21.12 4.34 18.68
CA ASN A 232 -22.12 4.63 17.63
C ASN A 232 -21.94 3.81 16.34
N ALA A 233 -20.70 3.59 15.88
CA ALA A 233 -20.44 2.77 14.70
C ALA A 233 -20.95 1.32 14.83
N ALA A 234 -20.74 0.70 16.00
CA ALA A 234 -21.14 -0.67 16.27
C ALA A 234 -22.67 -0.83 16.34
N ILE A 235 -23.36 0.10 17.00
CA ILE A 235 -24.82 0.01 17.13
C ILE A 235 -25.54 0.36 15.83
N GLN A 236 -25.03 1.31 15.04
CA GLN A 236 -25.54 1.60 13.70
C GLN A 236 -25.36 0.39 12.78
N THR A 237 -24.18 -0.23 12.79
CA THR A 237 -23.93 -1.49 12.09
C THR A 237 -24.92 -2.58 12.53
N ALA A 238 -25.18 -2.74 13.83
CA ALA A 238 -26.16 -3.71 14.30
C ALA A 238 -27.57 -3.43 13.77
N ILE A 239 -28.02 -2.17 13.77
CA ILE A 239 -29.31 -1.73 13.21
C ILE A 239 -29.39 -2.02 11.70
N GLU A 240 -28.33 -1.75 10.96
CA GLU A 240 -28.25 -2.04 9.52
C GLU A 240 -28.35 -3.54 9.26
N MET A 241 -27.61 -4.34 10.03
CA MET A 241 -27.58 -5.79 9.89
C MET A 241 -28.93 -6.45 10.19
N VAL A 242 -29.80 -5.87 11.04
CA VAL A 242 -31.15 -6.43 11.27
C VAL A 242 -31.95 -6.52 9.97
N LYS A 243 -31.70 -5.64 9.00
CA LYS A 243 -32.40 -5.67 7.70
C LYS A 243 -31.89 -6.76 6.75
N ILE A 244 -30.79 -7.43 7.11
CA ILE A 244 -30.06 -8.35 6.25
C ILE A 244 -29.98 -9.74 6.87
N ALA A 245 -29.54 -9.83 8.13
CA ALA A 245 -29.29 -11.04 8.89
C ALA A 245 -30.56 -11.63 9.52
N SER A 246 -30.56 -12.93 9.82
CA SER A 246 -31.67 -13.59 10.52
C SER A 246 -31.70 -13.31 12.02
N SER A 247 -30.56 -12.98 12.63
CA SER A 247 -30.48 -12.44 13.99
C SER A 247 -29.19 -11.65 14.19
N VAL A 248 -29.24 -10.65 15.08
CA VAL A 248 -28.09 -9.78 15.37
C VAL A 248 -27.80 -9.80 16.87
N ALA A 249 -26.54 -10.03 17.22
CA ALA A 249 -26.01 -9.83 18.56
C ALA A 249 -25.04 -8.64 18.58
N LEU A 250 -25.13 -7.76 19.58
CA LEU A 250 -24.17 -6.68 19.81
C LEU A 250 -23.38 -6.97 21.09
N ILE A 251 -22.06 -7.09 21.00
CA ILE A 251 -21.18 -7.48 22.10
C ILE A 251 -20.29 -6.30 22.47
N ALA A 252 -20.42 -5.81 23.71
CA ALA A 252 -19.68 -4.67 24.19
C ALA A 252 -18.90 -4.99 25.47
N ARG A 253 -17.57 -4.79 25.45
CA ARG A 253 -16.66 -5.08 26.57
C ARG A 253 -16.98 -4.28 27.85
N ARG A 254 -17.68 -3.17 27.71
CA ARG A 254 -18.11 -2.24 28.77
C ARG A 254 -19.58 -1.84 28.52
N SER A 255 -20.10 -0.91 29.30
CA SER A 255 -21.37 -0.24 28.99
C SER A 255 -21.30 0.45 27.62
N LEU A 256 -22.44 0.54 26.94
CA LEU A 256 -22.55 1.23 25.66
C LEU A 256 -22.24 2.73 25.83
N LYS A 257 -21.45 3.27 24.92
CA LYS A 257 -21.19 4.70 24.71
C LYS A 257 -21.83 5.10 23.39
N CYS A 258 -23.14 4.94 23.31
CA CYS A 258 -23.94 5.19 22.13
C CYS A 258 -24.98 6.26 22.43
N ASP A 259 -25.42 6.98 21.41
CA ASP A 259 -26.55 7.90 21.55
C ASP A 259 -27.82 7.09 21.86
N GLU A 260 -28.62 7.55 22.82
CA GLU A 260 -29.77 6.80 23.37
C GLU A 260 -30.76 6.38 22.27
N ILE A 261 -30.99 7.25 21.29
CA ILE A 261 -31.87 6.97 20.15
C ILE A 261 -31.47 5.72 19.35
N TYR A 262 -30.16 5.45 19.21
CA TYR A 262 -29.70 4.24 18.53
C TYR A 262 -29.88 3.01 19.42
N VAL A 263 -29.74 3.16 20.74
CA VAL A 263 -29.94 2.06 21.68
C VAL A 263 -31.39 1.62 21.69
N GLU A 264 -32.31 2.56 21.84
CA GLU A 264 -33.75 2.30 21.79
C GLU A 264 -34.14 1.64 20.47
N ARG A 265 -33.67 2.21 19.35
CA ARG A 265 -33.95 1.66 18.02
C ARG A 265 -33.43 0.24 17.84
N ALA A 266 -32.21 -0.06 18.30
CA ALA A 266 -31.63 -1.38 18.19
C ALA A 266 -32.45 -2.42 19.00
N VAL A 267 -32.90 -2.05 20.21
CA VAL A 267 -33.73 -2.91 21.06
C VAL A 267 -35.10 -3.16 20.43
N GLU A 268 -35.77 -2.11 19.93
CA GLU A 268 -37.06 -2.23 19.21
C GLU A 268 -36.95 -3.16 17.99
N MET A 269 -35.83 -3.10 17.28
CA MET A 269 -35.54 -3.93 16.11
C MET A 269 -35.09 -5.35 16.46
N GLY A 270 -34.99 -5.70 17.75
CA GLY A 270 -34.68 -7.06 18.21
C GLY A 270 -33.18 -7.39 18.28
N VAL A 271 -32.30 -6.39 18.29
CA VAL A 271 -30.85 -6.63 18.52
C VAL A 271 -30.62 -7.16 19.93
N ARG A 272 -29.94 -8.31 20.05
CA ARG A 272 -29.56 -8.87 21.35
C ARG A 272 -28.29 -8.23 21.87
N ILE A 273 -28.38 -7.41 22.91
CA ILE A 273 -27.24 -6.66 23.45
C ILE A 273 -26.60 -7.40 24.62
N PHE A 274 -25.29 -7.59 24.56
CA PHE A 274 -24.45 -8.21 25.58
C PHE A 274 -23.46 -7.16 26.12
N PRO A 275 -23.87 -6.32 27.10
CA PRO A 275 -22.97 -5.38 27.75
C PRO A 275 -22.00 -6.10 28.67
N HIS A 276 -20.88 -5.46 28.98
CA HIS A 276 -19.81 -6.03 29.83
C HIS A 276 -19.36 -7.44 29.39
N SER A 277 -19.45 -7.74 28.10
CA SER A 277 -19.15 -9.05 27.53
C SER A 277 -18.06 -8.93 26.48
N GLU A 278 -17.24 -9.96 26.34
CA GLU A 278 -16.20 -10.04 25.32
C GLU A 278 -16.26 -11.35 24.56
N VAL A 279 -15.81 -11.32 23.30
CA VAL A 279 -15.56 -12.55 22.56
C VAL A 279 -14.26 -13.14 23.08
N SER A 280 -14.31 -14.38 23.58
CA SER A 280 -13.14 -15.08 24.16
C SER A 280 -12.61 -16.20 23.27
N ALA A 281 -13.37 -16.67 22.28
CA ALA A 281 -12.92 -17.65 21.30
C ALA A 281 -13.74 -17.55 20.00
N LEU A 282 -13.11 -17.94 18.88
CA LEU A 282 -13.72 -18.08 17.57
C LEU A 282 -13.83 -19.57 17.21
N HIS A 283 -14.93 -19.98 16.59
CA HIS A 283 -15.18 -21.38 16.23
C HIS A 283 -15.34 -21.54 14.72
N GLY A 284 -14.72 -22.59 14.17
CA GLY A 284 -14.83 -22.96 12.75
C GLY A 284 -13.48 -23.19 12.08
N ASP A 285 -13.46 -24.09 11.09
CA ASP A 285 -12.26 -24.46 10.34
C ASP A 285 -12.13 -23.64 9.03
N GLN A 286 -13.03 -23.84 8.07
CA GLN A 286 -12.96 -23.10 6.80
C GLN A 286 -13.65 -21.73 6.87
N ALA A 287 -14.65 -21.60 7.73
CA ALA A 287 -15.42 -20.38 7.94
C ALA A 287 -15.92 -20.32 9.39
N LEU A 288 -16.28 -19.12 9.84
CA LEU A 288 -16.85 -18.89 11.17
C LEU A 288 -18.19 -19.65 11.31
N THR A 289 -18.33 -20.37 12.41
CA THR A 289 -19.56 -21.12 12.77
C THR A 289 -20.12 -20.71 14.13
N GLY A 290 -19.31 -19.99 14.93
CA GLY A 290 -19.76 -19.44 16.19
C GLY A 290 -18.66 -18.71 16.94
N ILE A 291 -19.04 -18.14 18.07
CA ILE A 291 -18.15 -17.42 18.99
C ILE A 291 -18.47 -17.81 20.43
N THR A 292 -17.45 -17.84 21.29
CA THR A 292 -17.66 -17.86 22.75
C THR A 292 -17.73 -16.43 23.25
N VAL A 293 -18.81 -16.09 23.97
CA VAL A 293 -18.99 -14.81 24.64
C VAL A 293 -18.87 -15.01 26.13
N ARG A 294 -17.94 -14.29 26.76
CA ARG A 294 -17.70 -14.29 28.21
C ARG A 294 -18.26 -13.02 28.82
N ASP A 295 -19.12 -13.15 29.82
CA ASP A 295 -19.53 -12.05 30.68
C ASP A 295 -18.37 -11.71 31.64
N ARG A 296 -17.90 -10.45 31.60
CA ARG A 296 -16.71 -10.02 32.35
C ARG A 296 -17.00 -9.74 33.83
N LYS A 297 -18.28 -9.68 34.24
CA LYS A 297 -18.67 -9.49 35.64
C LYS A 297 -18.78 -10.83 36.37
N THR A 298 -19.33 -11.84 35.69
CA THR A 298 -19.64 -13.15 36.27
C THR A 298 -18.66 -14.23 35.88
N GLY A 299 -17.90 -14.04 34.79
CA GLY A 299 -17.03 -15.06 34.20
C GLY A 299 -17.76 -16.14 33.42
N MET A 300 -19.10 -16.09 33.34
CA MET A 300 -19.88 -17.08 32.61
C MET A 300 -19.64 -16.99 31.10
N GLU A 301 -19.44 -18.14 30.48
CA GLU A 301 -19.29 -18.27 29.03
C GLU A 301 -20.53 -18.87 28.39
N LYS A 302 -20.81 -18.46 27.16
CA LYS A 302 -21.82 -19.07 26.30
C LYS A 302 -21.34 -19.10 24.87
N ILE A 303 -21.80 -20.10 24.13
CA ILE A 303 -21.53 -20.21 22.69
C ILE A 303 -22.71 -19.59 21.95
N LEU A 304 -22.41 -18.70 21.00
CA LEU A 304 -23.37 -18.17 20.04
C LEU A 304 -23.04 -18.74 18.67
N GLY A 305 -23.98 -19.46 18.05
CA GLY A 305 -23.90 -19.84 16.65
C GLY A 305 -24.11 -18.61 15.77
N VAL A 306 -23.03 -18.15 15.15
CA VAL A 306 -23.02 -16.99 14.23
C VAL A 306 -22.10 -17.32 13.07
N GLU A 307 -22.51 -16.93 11.87
CA GLU A 307 -21.73 -17.11 10.66
C GLU A 307 -20.94 -15.85 10.29
N GLY A 308 -21.37 -14.68 10.81
CA GLY A 308 -20.69 -13.39 10.64
C GLY A 308 -20.34 -12.73 11.96
N LEU A 309 -19.13 -12.16 12.05
CA LEU A 309 -18.62 -11.38 13.17
C LEU A 309 -18.02 -10.06 12.64
N PHE A 310 -18.69 -8.94 12.90
CA PHE A 310 -18.27 -7.62 12.47
C PHE A 310 -17.54 -6.88 13.60
N LEU A 311 -16.29 -6.51 13.37
CA LEU A 311 -15.43 -5.83 14.33
C LEU A 311 -15.53 -4.31 14.17
N GLU A 312 -16.39 -3.69 14.97
CA GLU A 312 -16.62 -2.25 15.04
C GLU A 312 -15.95 -1.64 16.28
N ILE A 313 -14.68 -2.01 16.49
CA ILE A 313 -13.87 -1.60 17.66
C ILE A 313 -12.85 -0.49 17.36
N GLY A 314 -12.94 0.10 16.17
CA GLY A 314 -12.15 1.24 15.72
C GLY A 314 -11.02 0.86 14.77
N ARG A 315 -10.48 1.89 14.10
CA ARG A 315 -9.37 1.78 13.14
C ARG A 315 -8.30 2.79 13.52
N VAL A 316 -7.04 2.43 13.35
CA VAL A 316 -5.87 3.27 13.66
C VAL A 316 -5.26 3.73 12.32
N PRO A 317 -5.20 5.03 12.04
CA PRO A 317 -4.45 5.57 10.90
C PRO A 317 -2.95 5.34 11.02
N ASN A 318 -2.32 5.00 9.89
CA ASN A 318 -0.86 4.83 9.80
C ASN A 318 -0.19 6.19 9.57
N THR A 319 -0.14 7.02 10.60
CA THR A 319 0.27 8.43 10.49
C THR A 319 1.37 8.85 11.46
N GLU A 320 1.84 7.94 12.33
CA GLU A 320 2.82 8.24 13.39
C GLU A 320 4.17 8.77 12.86
N PHE A 321 4.56 8.36 11.65
CA PHE A 321 5.85 8.73 11.03
C PHE A 321 5.87 10.12 10.35
N LEU A 322 4.75 10.86 10.37
CA LEU A 322 4.57 12.07 9.57
C LEU A 322 5.03 13.36 10.27
N GLY A 323 5.16 13.35 11.60
CA GLY A 323 5.55 14.52 12.39
C GLY A 323 4.72 15.77 12.07
N ASP A 324 5.37 16.92 11.97
CA ASP A 324 4.72 18.24 11.78
C ASP A 324 4.32 18.56 10.32
N LEU A 325 4.57 17.64 9.39
CA LEU A 325 4.28 17.83 7.96
C LEU A 325 2.78 17.90 7.67
N VAL A 326 1.96 17.33 8.54
CA VAL A 326 0.51 17.24 8.39
C VAL A 326 -0.20 17.74 9.64
N THR A 327 -1.47 18.11 9.50
CA THR A 327 -2.37 18.25 10.64
C THR A 327 -3.19 16.97 10.75
N LEU A 328 -3.30 16.44 11.96
CA LEU A 328 -4.16 15.29 12.25
C LEU A 328 -5.43 15.76 12.97
N ASN A 329 -6.55 15.11 12.70
CA ASN A 329 -7.76 15.28 13.52
C ASN A 329 -7.70 14.46 14.82
N ASP A 330 -8.73 14.55 15.66
CA ASP A 330 -8.80 13.81 16.94
C ASP A 330 -8.79 12.28 16.78
N LEU A 331 -9.01 11.78 15.56
CA LEU A 331 -8.95 10.36 15.21
C LEU A 331 -7.59 9.93 14.64
N GLY A 332 -6.62 10.85 14.58
CA GLY A 332 -5.29 10.65 14.01
C GLY A 332 -5.23 10.65 12.48
N GLU A 333 -6.32 11.06 11.80
CA GLU A 333 -6.39 11.08 10.33
C GLU A 333 -5.78 12.35 9.77
N ILE A 334 -5.14 12.25 8.61
CA ILE A 334 -4.55 13.40 7.89
C ILE A 334 -5.68 14.32 7.40
N ILE A 335 -5.66 15.58 7.83
CA ILE A 335 -6.58 16.60 7.32
C ILE A 335 -6.12 17.01 5.93
N VAL A 336 -7.02 16.90 4.96
CA VAL A 336 -6.81 17.32 3.57
C VAL A 336 -7.98 18.17 3.06
N ASP A 337 -7.71 18.99 2.05
CA ASP A 337 -8.75 19.70 1.28
C ASP A 337 -9.42 18.79 0.22
N GLU A 338 -10.33 19.35 -0.59
CA GLU A 338 -11.05 18.59 -1.63
C GLU A 338 -10.15 18.02 -2.73
N ASN A 339 -8.95 18.58 -2.90
CA ASN A 339 -7.94 18.22 -3.89
C ASN A 339 -6.77 17.43 -3.28
N ASN A 340 -6.91 16.99 -2.04
CA ASN A 340 -5.96 16.13 -1.32
C ASN A 340 -4.66 16.81 -0.90
N HIS A 341 -4.63 18.14 -0.81
CA HIS A 341 -3.52 18.87 -0.22
C HIS A 341 -3.51 18.69 1.29
N ALA A 342 -2.34 18.40 1.87
CA ALA A 342 -2.13 18.48 3.30
C ALA A 342 -1.64 19.89 3.70
N LYS A 343 -1.40 20.08 5.01
CA LYS A 343 -0.88 21.33 5.59
C LYS A 343 0.37 21.87 4.87
N THR A 344 1.33 20.99 4.57
CA THR A 344 2.62 21.38 3.96
C THR A 344 2.53 21.36 2.43
N PRO A 345 2.87 22.45 1.71
CA PRO A 345 2.93 22.44 0.25
C PRO A 345 3.89 21.37 -0.26
N GLY A 346 3.44 20.59 -1.25
CA GLY A 346 4.15 19.41 -1.79
C GLY A 346 3.84 18.10 -1.08
N VAL A 347 3.08 18.14 0.03
CA VAL A 347 2.56 16.95 0.72
C VAL A 347 1.09 16.76 0.38
N PHE A 348 0.77 15.58 -0.13
CA PHE A 348 -0.58 15.15 -0.45
C PHE A 348 -0.90 13.89 0.32
N ALA A 349 -2.18 13.63 0.58
CA ALA A 349 -2.58 12.38 1.22
C ALA A 349 -3.87 11.82 0.61
N ALA A 350 -3.97 10.50 0.55
CA ALA A 350 -5.06 9.83 -0.15
C ALA A 350 -5.53 8.55 0.57
N GLY A 351 -6.80 8.23 0.37
CA GLY A 351 -7.41 7.02 0.91
C GLY A 351 -7.63 7.07 2.41
N ASP A 352 -7.67 5.90 3.03
CA ASP A 352 -8.23 5.74 4.38
C ASP A 352 -7.45 6.48 5.48
N ALA A 353 -6.18 6.81 5.26
CA ALA A 353 -5.35 7.57 6.20
C ALA A 353 -5.83 9.02 6.42
N THR A 354 -6.64 9.56 5.50
CA THR A 354 -7.09 10.95 5.56
C THR A 354 -8.47 11.10 6.22
N CYS A 355 -8.93 12.34 6.40
CA CYS A 355 -10.23 12.67 6.97
C CYS A 355 -11.43 12.41 6.04
N ILE A 356 -11.23 11.75 4.88
CA ILE A 356 -12.36 11.35 4.02
C ILE A 356 -13.32 10.44 4.76
N ARG A 357 -14.62 10.64 4.59
CA ARG A 357 -15.62 9.86 5.36
C ARG A 357 -15.77 8.43 4.84
N GLY A 358 -15.84 8.24 3.53
CA GLY A 358 -16.08 6.94 2.92
C GLY A 358 -14.81 6.10 2.82
N LYS A 359 -14.68 5.07 3.65
CA LYS A 359 -13.52 4.15 3.67
C LYS A 359 -13.78 2.94 2.78
N GLN A 360 -13.63 3.10 1.46
CA GLN A 360 -13.96 2.09 0.44
C GLN A 360 -12.88 2.05 -0.64
N ILE A 361 -12.67 0.88 -1.26
CA ILE A 361 -11.64 0.67 -2.29
C ILE A 361 -11.80 1.66 -3.44
N ILE A 362 -13.02 1.82 -3.98
CA ILE A 362 -13.28 2.72 -5.10
C ILE A 362 -13.07 4.19 -4.75
N ILE A 363 -13.40 4.58 -3.51
CA ILE A 363 -13.18 5.94 -3.01
C ILE A 363 -11.68 6.18 -2.86
N ALA A 364 -10.96 5.26 -2.21
CA ALA A 364 -9.51 5.34 -2.05
C ALA A 364 -8.78 5.42 -3.40
N SER A 365 -9.20 4.65 -4.41
CA SER A 365 -8.69 4.77 -5.79
C SER A 365 -8.91 6.18 -6.36
N GLY A 366 -10.11 6.73 -6.22
CA GLY A 366 -10.41 8.10 -6.65
C GLY A 366 -9.55 9.15 -5.94
N GLU A 367 -9.36 9.01 -4.62
CA GLU A 367 -8.46 9.86 -3.84
C GLU A 367 -7.00 9.78 -4.32
N GLY A 368 -6.54 8.57 -4.66
CA GLY A 368 -5.21 8.36 -5.24
C GLY A 368 -5.01 9.12 -6.55
N ALA A 369 -5.99 9.04 -7.45
CA ALA A 369 -5.98 9.77 -8.72
C ALA A 369 -5.96 11.30 -8.49
N LYS A 370 -6.81 11.82 -7.58
CA LYS A 370 -6.82 13.25 -7.24
C LYS A 370 -5.46 13.73 -6.70
N ALA A 371 -4.90 13.01 -5.74
CA ALA A 371 -3.62 13.37 -5.13
C ALA A 371 -2.48 13.38 -6.16
N ALA A 372 -2.45 12.43 -7.10
CA ALA A 372 -1.46 12.41 -8.16
C ALA A 372 -1.59 13.60 -9.13
N LEU A 373 -2.82 13.99 -9.47
CA LEU A 373 -3.07 15.15 -10.32
C LEU A 373 -2.68 16.47 -9.63
N ALA A 374 -2.99 16.61 -8.34
CA ALA A 374 -2.61 17.76 -7.53
C ALA A 374 -1.08 17.85 -7.35
N ALA A 375 -0.42 16.70 -7.09
CA ALA A 375 1.04 16.63 -7.04
C ALA A 375 1.70 17.07 -8.35
N HIS A 376 1.17 16.63 -9.49
CA HIS A 376 1.64 17.07 -10.80
C HIS A 376 1.45 18.59 -11.00
N GLU A 377 0.30 19.15 -10.62
CA GLU A 377 0.06 20.59 -10.72
C GLU A 377 1.02 21.41 -9.86
N TYR A 378 1.26 20.97 -8.63
CA TYR A 378 2.26 21.57 -7.74
C TYR A 378 3.65 21.58 -8.39
N LEU A 379 4.09 20.44 -8.94
CA LEU A 379 5.40 20.33 -9.59
C LEU A 379 5.53 21.20 -10.86
N LEU A 380 4.43 21.47 -11.56
CA LEU A 380 4.43 22.39 -12.70
C LEU A 380 4.52 23.86 -12.26
N ARG A 381 3.79 24.25 -11.21
CA ARG A 381 3.75 25.64 -10.73
C ARG A 381 5.10 26.10 -10.17
N GLU A 382 5.78 25.21 -9.46
CA GLU A 382 7.07 25.49 -8.83
C GLU A 382 8.26 25.32 -9.80
N ASP A 383 8.00 25.07 -11.10
CA ASP A 383 8.97 24.62 -12.12
C ASP A 383 9.83 23.43 -11.66
N LEU A 384 9.34 22.71 -10.65
CA LEU A 384 9.99 21.59 -10.01
C LEU A 384 10.04 20.39 -10.94
N SER A 385 9.22 20.29 -11.98
CA SER A 385 9.23 19.15 -12.92
C SER A 385 10.54 18.98 -13.71
N ARG A 386 11.43 19.98 -13.72
CA ARG A 386 12.64 19.99 -14.57
C ARG A 386 13.93 20.47 -13.89
N ILE A 387 13.92 20.78 -12.59
CA ILE A 387 15.13 21.30 -11.91
C ILE A 387 16.25 20.24 -11.95
N PRO A 388 17.41 20.53 -12.59
CA PRO A 388 18.57 19.65 -12.57
C PRO A 388 19.01 19.38 -11.14
N ILE A 389 19.37 18.13 -10.86
CA ILE A 389 19.92 17.74 -9.55
C ILE A 389 21.16 18.60 -9.29
N PRO A 390 21.24 19.33 -8.15
CA PRO A 390 22.46 20.03 -7.78
C PRO A 390 23.60 19.01 -7.74
N ALA A 391 24.66 19.25 -8.51
CA ALA A 391 25.88 18.49 -8.36
C ALA A 391 26.33 18.65 -6.91
N ALA A 392 26.36 17.53 -6.17
CA ALA A 392 26.87 17.52 -4.81
C ALA A 392 28.27 18.16 -4.81
N LEU A 393 28.48 19.13 -3.91
CA LEU A 393 29.77 19.75 -3.63
C LEU A 393 30.77 18.72 -3.08
#